data_AF-A0A2T8HEW3-F1
#
_entry.id   AF-A0A2T8HEW3-F1
#
_cell.length_a   1.000
_cell.length_b   1.000
_cell.length_c   1.000
_cell.angle_alpha   90.00
_cell.angle_beta   90.00
_cell.angle_gamma   90.00
#
_symmetry.space_group_name_H-M   'P 1'
#
loop_
_entity.id
_entity.type
_entity.pdbx_description
1 polymer ?
#
loop_
_entity_poly.entity_id
_entity_poly.type
_entity_poly.pdbx_seq_one_letter_code
_entity_poly.pdbx_strand_id
1 'polypeptide(L)'
;MMIDSFHSSAGLFTTSFCCGSLLLLVLLFVPRLGGDDAIWMNGVYETFVITVMFPLIIYIGASAVSAENVLSTVCKFLGDLSYPIYITHFPIIYLYSAWISDHRGESDFQLWTVVYGLLTFGLSIALGYAALKCYDEPVRKYIRRKIFVSNQ
;
A
#
# COMPACT_ATOMS: atom_id res chain seq x y z
N MET A 1 25.71 29.05 0.71
CA MET A 1 25.38 28.67 -0.67
C MET A 1 25.24 27.16 -0.86
N MET A 2 26.23 26.32 -0.53
CA MET A 2 26.09 24.85 -0.70
C MET A 2 25.18 24.19 0.37
N ILE A 3 25.17 24.70 1.61
CA ILE A 3 24.30 24.21 2.70
C ILE A 3 22.83 24.60 2.49
N ASP A 4 22.56 25.78 1.93
CA ASP A 4 21.20 26.26 1.63
C ASP A 4 20.51 25.42 0.53
N SER A 5 21.30 24.90 -0.43
CA SER A 5 20.79 24.02 -1.48
C SER A 5 20.31 22.66 -0.95
N PHE A 6 20.96 22.16 0.12
CA PHE A 6 20.62 20.90 0.77
C PHE A 6 19.37 21.01 1.62
N HIS A 7 19.19 22.16 2.28
CA HIS A 7 18.00 22.40 3.10
C HIS A 7 16.75 22.64 2.23
N SER A 8 16.92 23.31 1.08
CA SER A 8 15.86 23.56 0.10
C SER A 8 15.37 22.26 -0.57
N SER A 9 16.28 21.37 -0.99
CA SER A 9 15.93 20.11 -1.65
C SER A 9 15.20 19.11 -0.72
N ALA A 10 15.58 19.07 0.56
CA ALA A 10 14.89 18.28 1.58
C ALA A 10 13.47 18.79 1.90
N GLY A 11 13.26 20.10 1.87
CA GLY A 11 11.93 20.72 2.02
C GLY A 11 10.99 20.35 0.87
N LEU A 12 11.47 20.47 -0.37
CA LEU A 12 10.71 20.13 -1.59
C LEU A 12 10.27 18.66 -1.65
N PHE A 13 11.14 17.74 -1.22
CA PHE A 13 10.82 16.31 -1.09
C PHE A 13 9.61 16.10 -0.18
N THR A 14 9.67 16.68 1.01
CA THR A 14 8.67 16.44 2.07
C THR A 14 7.33 17.04 1.67
N THR A 15 7.34 18.24 1.09
CA THR A 15 6.14 18.87 0.54
C THR A 15 5.52 18.03 -0.57
N SER A 16 6.30 17.54 -1.53
CA SER A 16 5.79 16.75 -2.65
C SER A 16 5.20 15.42 -2.18
N PHE A 17 5.88 14.72 -1.26
CA PHE A 17 5.37 13.49 -0.64
C PHE A 17 4.06 13.74 0.13
N CYS A 18 4.01 14.78 0.96
CA CYS A 18 2.81 15.13 1.73
C CYS A 18 1.65 15.52 0.82
N CYS A 19 1.89 16.32 -0.23
CA CYS A 19 0.87 16.69 -1.20
C CYS A 19 0.33 15.46 -1.96
N GLY A 20 1.21 14.57 -2.43
CA GLY A 20 0.80 13.33 -3.09
C GLY A 20 -0.01 12.41 -2.17
N SER A 21 0.45 12.22 -0.93
CA SER A 21 -0.24 11.41 0.09
C SER A 21 -1.60 12.00 0.47
N LEU A 22 -1.67 13.33 0.69
CA LEU A 22 -2.92 14.01 0.98
C LEU A 22 -3.92 13.88 -0.17
N LEU A 23 -3.46 14.03 -1.41
CA LEU A 23 -4.32 13.90 -2.59
C LEU A 23 -4.83 12.47 -2.74
N LEU A 24 -3.99 11.46 -2.50
CA LEU A 24 -4.41 10.06 -2.43
C LEU A 24 -5.47 9.82 -1.35
N LEU A 25 -5.25 10.34 -0.15
CA LEU A 25 -6.20 10.20 0.96
C LEU A 25 -7.55 10.83 0.60
N VAL A 26 -7.56 12.07 0.10
CA VAL A 26 -8.79 12.73 -0.30
C VAL A 26 -9.57 11.88 -1.30
N LEU A 27 -8.90 11.35 -2.34
CA LEU A 27 -9.55 10.53 -3.36
C LEU A 27 -10.11 9.21 -2.84
N LEU A 28 -9.40 8.55 -1.92
CA LEU A 28 -9.82 7.28 -1.32
C LEU A 28 -10.95 7.47 -0.29
N PHE A 29 -11.05 8.64 0.34
CA PHE A 29 -12.10 8.95 1.31
C PHE A 29 -13.41 9.41 0.66
N VAL A 30 -13.43 9.72 -0.64
CA VAL A 30 -14.67 10.03 -1.34
C VAL A 30 -15.56 8.77 -1.36
N PRO A 31 -16.75 8.80 -0.72
CA PRO A 31 -17.67 7.67 -0.78
C PRO A 31 -18.23 7.53 -2.20
N ARG A 32 -18.74 6.34 -2.53
CA ARG A 32 -19.38 6.05 -3.83
C ARG A 32 -20.34 7.18 -4.21
N LEU A 33 -20.10 7.81 -5.36
CA LEU A 33 -20.89 8.93 -5.85
C LEU A 33 -22.04 8.42 -6.73
N GLY A 34 -23.25 8.93 -6.49
CA GLY A 34 -24.46 8.47 -7.18
C GLY A 34 -25.09 7.29 -6.45
N GLY A 35 -26.38 7.44 -6.10
CA GLY A 35 -27.19 6.35 -5.55
C GLY A 35 -27.53 5.28 -6.59
N ASP A 36 -28.57 4.50 -6.36
CA ASP A 36 -29.00 3.44 -7.29
C ASP A 36 -29.41 4.00 -8.66
N ASP A 37 -29.91 5.25 -8.68
CA ASP A 37 -30.40 5.91 -9.90
C ASP A 37 -29.31 6.57 -10.75
N ALA A 38 -28.07 6.70 -10.22
CA ALA A 38 -27.02 7.50 -10.84
C ALA A 38 -25.64 6.82 -10.80
N ILE A 39 -25.60 5.50 -11.06
CA ILE A 39 -24.39 4.67 -11.08
C ILE A 39 -23.29 5.25 -11.99
N TRP A 40 -23.67 5.90 -13.08
CA TRP A 40 -22.76 6.52 -14.04
C TRP A 40 -21.86 7.59 -13.42
N MET A 41 -22.32 8.28 -12.37
CA MET A 41 -21.53 9.32 -11.69
C MET A 41 -20.28 8.73 -11.05
N ASN A 42 -20.40 7.55 -10.42
CA ASN A 42 -19.28 6.83 -9.87
C ASN A 42 -18.30 6.41 -10.96
N GLY A 43 -18.81 5.90 -12.09
CA GLY A 43 -17.98 5.49 -13.23
C GLY A 43 -17.18 6.66 -13.82
N VAL A 44 -17.80 7.84 -13.95
CA VAL A 44 -17.11 9.06 -14.41
C VAL A 44 -16.04 9.48 -13.39
N TYR A 45 -16.37 9.46 -12.10
CA TYR A 45 -15.41 9.77 -11.03
C TYR A 45 -14.21 8.81 -11.05
N GLU A 46 -14.45 7.50 -11.05
CA GLU A 46 -13.40 6.48 -11.09
C GLU A 46 -12.53 6.61 -12.34
N THR A 47 -13.14 6.82 -13.50
CA THR A 47 -12.41 7.02 -14.76
C THR A 47 -11.51 8.25 -14.70
N PHE A 48 -12.01 9.38 -14.17
CA PHE A 48 -11.23 10.59 -13.97
C PHE A 48 -10.09 10.36 -12.98
N VAL A 49 -10.36 9.70 -11.85
CA VAL A 49 -9.34 9.40 -10.84
C VAL A 49 -8.23 8.52 -11.43
N ILE A 50 -8.57 7.46 -12.14
CA ILE A 50 -7.60 6.52 -12.71
C ILE A 50 -6.81 7.17 -13.86
N THR A 51 -7.46 7.95 -14.72
CA THR A 51 -6.84 8.48 -15.95
C THR A 51 -6.07 9.78 -15.71
N VAL A 52 -6.49 10.58 -14.73
CA VAL A 52 -5.92 11.92 -14.50
C VAL A 52 -5.24 12.00 -13.13
N MET A 53 -5.95 11.67 -12.05
CA MET A 53 -5.44 11.89 -10.71
C MET A 53 -4.31 10.95 -10.33
N PHE A 54 -4.42 9.65 -10.61
CA PHE A 54 -3.35 8.69 -10.30
C PHE A 54 -2.05 9.00 -11.05
N PRO A 55 -2.04 9.28 -12.37
CA PRO A 55 -0.83 9.74 -13.05
C PRO A 55 -0.25 11.02 -12.45
N LEU A 56 -1.10 11.99 -12.07
CA LEU A 56 -0.66 13.22 -11.42
C LEU A 56 0.02 12.96 -10.07
N ILE A 57 -0.57 12.11 -9.23
CA ILE A 57 0.00 11.69 -7.95
C ILE A 57 1.35 11.00 -8.16
N ILE A 58 1.43 10.09 -9.12
CA ILE A 58 2.66 9.37 -9.46
C ILE A 58 3.73 10.36 -9.91
N TYR A 59 3.37 11.35 -10.74
CA TYR A 59 4.28 12.40 -11.18
C TYR A 59 4.82 13.24 -10.01
N ILE A 60 3.95 13.67 -9.10
CA ILE A 60 4.34 14.42 -7.90
C ILE A 60 5.24 13.55 -7.01
N GLY A 61 4.91 12.27 -6.81
CA GLY A 61 5.72 11.33 -6.03
C GLY A 61 7.08 11.04 -6.65
N ALA A 62 7.17 10.92 -7.98
CA ALA A 62 8.42 10.69 -8.70
C ALA A 62 9.36 11.91 -8.61
N SER A 63 8.81 13.12 -8.57
CA SER A 63 9.59 14.36 -8.38
C SER A 63 10.28 14.44 -7.01
N ALA A 64 9.83 13.62 -6.05
CA ALA A 64 10.42 13.51 -4.73
C ALA A 64 11.59 12.50 -4.66
N VAL A 65 12.09 11.87 -5.72
CA VAL A 65 13.13 10.82 -5.56
C VAL A 65 14.53 11.37 -5.17
N SER A 66 14.71 12.69 -5.14
CA SER A 66 16.01 13.36 -5.13
C SER A 66 16.76 13.45 -3.80
N ALA A 67 16.20 12.98 -2.67
CA ALA A 67 16.85 13.11 -1.36
C ALA A 67 16.93 11.77 -0.60
N GLU A 68 18.14 11.34 -0.25
CA GLU A 68 18.36 10.27 0.73
C GLU A 68 17.97 10.77 2.12
N ASN A 69 16.73 10.51 2.51
CA ASN A 69 16.20 10.87 3.83
C ASN A 69 15.51 9.68 4.49
N VAL A 70 15.24 9.81 5.80
CA VAL A 70 14.60 8.76 6.61
C VAL A 70 13.25 8.32 6.01
N LEU A 71 12.50 9.26 5.45
CA LEU A 71 11.19 8.98 4.86
C LEU A 71 11.29 8.06 3.64
N SER A 72 12.26 8.30 2.76
CA SER A 72 12.56 7.44 1.61
C SER A 72 12.91 6.00 2.04
N THR A 73 13.67 5.83 3.12
CA THR A 73 13.97 4.51 3.69
C THR A 73 12.72 3.81 4.23
N VAL A 74 11.87 4.53 4.97
CA VAL A 74 10.60 3.98 5.49
C VAL A 74 9.65 3.62 4.36
N CYS A 75 9.50 4.49 3.35
CA CYS A 75 8.67 4.22 2.16
C CYS A 75 9.15 2.98 1.39
N LYS A 76 10.47 2.81 1.23
CA LYS A 76 11.03 1.60 0.61
C LYS A 76 10.72 0.36 1.45
N PHE A 77 10.90 0.43 2.76
CA PHE A 77 10.59 -0.68 3.66
C PHE A 77 9.10 -1.08 3.61
N LEU A 78 8.20 -0.09 3.66
CA LEU A 78 6.76 -0.32 3.54
C LEU A 78 6.40 -0.89 2.16
N GLY A 79 7.04 -0.40 1.10
CA GLY A 79 6.87 -0.90 -0.26
C GLY A 79 7.33 -2.35 -0.41
N ASP A 80 8.52 -2.70 0.08
CA ASP A 80 9.04 -4.07 0.06
C ASP A 80 8.15 -5.01 0.87
N LEU A 81 7.59 -4.56 2.01
CA LEU A 81 6.65 -5.33 2.81
C LEU A 81 5.27 -5.48 2.16
N SER A 82 4.82 -4.49 1.40
CA SER A 82 3.51 -4.50 0.76
C SER A 82 3.34 -5.66 -0.22
N TYR A 83 4.40 -6.08 -0.90
CA TYR A 83 4.32 -7.12 -1.92
C TYR A 83 4.02 -8.51 -1.33
N PRO A 84 4.76 -9.02 -0.32
CA PRO A 84 4.40 -10.24 0.37
C PRO A 84 3.03 -10.18 1.04
N ILE A 85 2.68 -9.06 1.69
CA ILE A 85 1.36 -8.89 2.30
C ILE A 85 0.25 -8.98 1.25
N TYR A 86 0.41 -8.32 0.10
CA TYR A 86 -0.56 -8.33 -0.98
C TYR A 86 -0.88 -9.76 -1.43
N ILE A 87 0.13 -10.62 -1.54
CA ILE A 87 -0.08 -12.01 -1.97
C ILE A 87 -0.71 -12.87 -0.86
N THR A 88 -0.28 -12.70 0.40
CA THR A 88 -0.69 -13.59 1.49
C THR A 88 -2.03 -13.21 2.13
N HIS A 89 -2.37 -11.92 2.16
CA HIS A 89 -3.56 -11.46 2.90
C HIS A 89 -4.88 -11.90 2.23
N PHE A 90 -4.94 -12.01 0.90
CA PHE A 90 -6.17 -12.41 0.20
C PHE A 90 -6.66 -13.80 0.67
N PRO A 91 -5.87 -14.89 0.57
CA PRO A 91 -6.28 -16.19 1.08
C PRO A 91 -6.76 -16.16 2.54
N ILE A 92 -6.07 -15.41 3.40
CA ILE A 92 -6.36 -15.32 4.83
C ILE A 92 -7.72 -14.62 5.06
N ILE A 93 -7.99 -13.53 4.34
CA ILE A 93 -9.28 -12.82 4.39
C ILE A 93 -10.42 -13.69 3.86
N TYR A 94 -10.18 -14.50 2.82
CA TYR A 94 -11.20 -15.43 2.32
C TYR A 94 -11.55 -16.50 3.36
N LEU A 95 -10.56 -17.06 4.05
CA LEU A 95 -10.80 -18.01 5.14
C LEU A 95 -11.62 -17.36 6.27
N TYR A 96 -11.26 -16.14 6.67
CA TYR A 96 -12.02 -15.37 7.65
C TYR A 96 -13.45 -15.09 7.19
N SER A 97 -13.65 -14.71 5.93
CA SER A 97 -14.97 -14.43 5.35
C SER A 97 -15.86 -15.67 5.28
N ALA A 98 -15.26 -16.84 4.98
CA ALA A 98 -15.95 -18.12 5.03
C ALA A 98 -16.40 -18.46 6.46
N TRP A 99 -15.52 -18.27 7.45
CA TRP A 99 -15.84 -18.48 8.87
C TRP A 99 -16.99 -17.56 9.34
N ILE A 100 -16.92 -16.27 9.02
CA ILE A 100 -18.01 -15.30 9.31
C ILE A 100 -19.33 -15.80 8.75
N SER A 101 -19.33 -16.28 7.51
CA SER A 101 -20.55 -16.67 6.81
C SER A 101 -21.26 -17.86 7.47
N ASP A 102 -20.49 -18.74 8.10
CA ASP A 102 -20.99 -19.94 8.79
C ASP A 102 -21.54 -19.63 10.20
N HIS A 103 -21.04 -18.59 10.87
CA HIS A 103 -21.33 -18.32 12.30
C HIS A 103 -22.30 -17.14 12.55
N ARG A 104 -22.93 -16.57 11.51
CA ARG A 104 -23.73 -15.31 11.59
C ARG A 104 -24.89 -15.30 12.61
N GLY A 105 -25.32 -16.46 13.12
CA GLY A 105 -26.48 -16.60 14.02
C GLY A 105 -26.15 -16.77 15.50
N GLU A 106 -24.87 -16.77 15.89
CA GLU A 106 -24.47 -17.06 17.27
C GLU A 106 -24.61 -15.85 18.21
N SER A 107 -24.97 -16.09 19.47
CA SER A 107 -25.24 -15.04 20.47
C SER A 107 -24.04 -14.14 20.79
N ASP A 108 -22.81 -14.64 20.56
CA ASP A 108 -21.56 -13.90 20.80
C ASP A 108 -20.84 -13.50 19.49
N PHE A 109 -21.51 -13.64 18.34
CA PHE A 109 -20.91 -13.47 17.01
C PHE A 109 -20.15 -12.15 16.84
N GLN A 110 -20.66 -11.04 17.40
CA GLN A 110 -20.05 -9.73 17.26
C GLN A 110 -18.68 -9.62 17.97
N LEU A 111 -18.55 -10.19 19.18
CA LEU A 111 -17.29 -10.17 19.92
C LEU A 111 -16.24 -11.04 19.24
N TRP A 112 -16.63 -12.26 18.86
CA TRP A 112 -15.75 -13.21 18.19
C TRP A 112 -15.32 -12.71 16.80
N THR A 113 -16.21 -12.05 16.05
CA THR A 113 -15.88 -11.42 14.77
C THR A 113 -14.75 -10.41 14.93
N VAL A 114 -14.82 -9.52 15.93
CA VAL A 114 -13.75 -8.52 16.15
C VAL A 114 -12.43 -9.20 16.52
N VAL A 115 -12.47 -10.19 17.42
CA VAL A 115 -11.27 -10.93 17.86
C VAL A 115 -10.63 -11.66 16.69
N TYR A 116 -11.39 -12.44 15.93
CA TYR A 116 -10.88 -13.17 14.77
C TYR A 116 -10.46 -12.23 13.64
N GLY A 117 -11.11 -11.07 13.48
CA GLY A 117 -10.67 -10.03 12.55
C GLY A 117 -9.30 -9.47 12.90
N LEU A 118 -9.06 -9.15 14.17
CA LEU A 118 -7.74 -8.70 14.66
C LEU A 118 -6.68 -9.80 14.52
N LEU A 119 -7.03 -11.05 14.81
CA LEU A 119 -6.13 -12.19 14.59
C LEU A 119 -5.79 -12.37 13.11
N THR A 120 -6.78 -12.28 12.22
CA THR A 120 -6.60 -12.37 10.76
C THR A 120 -5.69 -11.26 10.25
N PHE A 121 -5.87 -10.04 10.75
CA PHE A 121 -5.01 -8.89 10.45
C PHE A 121 -3.57 -9.12 10.92
N GLY A 122 -3.38 -9.51 12.18
CA GLY A 122 -2.07 -9.80 12.75
C GLY A 122 -1.36 -10.93 12.03
N LEU A 123 -2.09 -12.01 11.70
CA LEU A 123 -1.59 -13.15 10.94
C LEU A 123 -1.15 -12.75 9.53
N SER A 124 -1.93 -11.91 8.84
CA SER A 124 -1.58 -11.41 7.50
C SER A 124 -0.28 -10.62 7.50
N ILE A 125 -0.09 -9.73 8.50
CA ILE A 125 1.16 -8.97 8.64
C ILE A 125 2.32 -9.89 9.00
N ALA A 126 2.14 -10.79 9.97
CA ALA A 126 3.18 -11.71 10.41
C ALA A 126 3.65 -12.62 9.27
N LEU A 127 2.72 -13.18 8.49
CA LEU A 127 3.04 -14.01 7.33
C LEU A 127 3.68 -13.20 6.20
N GLY A 128 3.20 -11.98 5.93
CA GLY A 128 3.84 -11.09 4.97
C GLY A 128 5.29 -10.78 5.35
N TYR A 129 5.55 -10.46 6.62
CA TYR A 129 6.90 -10.21 7.12
C TYR A 129 7.79 -11.47 7.08
N ALA A 130 7.25 -12.63 7.47
CA ALA A 130 7.96 -13.89 7.37
C ALA A 130 8.31 -14.23 5.92
N ALA A 131 7.39 -14.03 4.98
CA ALA A 131 7.63 -14.22 3.56
C ALA A 131 8.68 -13.24 3.01
N LEU A 132 8.67 -11.99 3.47
CA LEU A 132 9.69 -11.00 3.11
C LEU A 132 11.10 -11.48 3.50
N LYS A 133 11.28 -11.88 4.77
CA LYS A 133 12.59 -12.29 5.32
C LYS A 133 13.05 -13.67 4.87
N CYS A 134 12.15 -14.64 4.80
CA CYS A 134 12.49 -16.02 4.51
C CYS A 134 12.50 -16.35 3.01
N TYR A 135 11.79 -15.58 2.17
CA TYR A 135 11.64 -15.90 0.75
C TYR A 135 11.98 -14.74 -0.19
N ASP A 136 11.30 -13.59 -0.10
CA ASP A 136 11.49 -12.50 -1.07
C ASP A 136 12.93 -11.96 -1.04
N GLU A 137 13.45 -11.54 0.12
CA GLU A 137 14.83 -11.06 0.25
C GLU A 137 15.89 -12.07 -0.26
N PRO A 138 15.90 -13.35 0.16
CA PRO A 138 16.91 -14.31 -0.30
C PRO A 138 16.77 -14.64 -1.79
N VAL A 139 15.56 -14.80 -2.31
CA VAL A 139 15.32 -15.07 -3.73
C VAL A 139 15.75 -13.88 -4.58
N ARG A 140 15.39 -12.65 -4.17
CA ARG A 140 15.79 -11.41 -4.84
C ARG A 140 17.31 -11.23 -4.84
N LYS A 141 18.00 -11.63 -3.77
CA LYS A 141 19.48 -11.64 -3.71
C LYS A 141 20.10 -12.70 -4.61
N TYR A 142 19.52 -13.90 -4.65
CA TYR A 142 19.97 -14.99 -5.51
C TYR A 142 19.85 -14.64 -7.00
N ILE A 143 18.68 -14.15 -7.43
CA ILE A 143 18.43 -13.74 -8.82
C ILE A 143 19.35 -12.59 -9.22
N ARG A 144 19.50 -11.56 -8.36
CA ARG A 144 20.41 -10.44 -8.65
C ARG A 144 21.84 -10.90 -8.87
N ARG A 145 22.32 -11.84 -8.06
CA ARG A 145 23.66 -12.42 -8.26
C ARG A 145 23.75 -13.19 -9.57
N LYS A 146 22.77 -14.05 -9.89
CA LYS A 146 22.79 -14.87 -11.11
C LYS A 146 22.72 -14.05 -12.40
N ILE A 147 21.89 -13.00 -12.45
CA ILE A 147 21.64 -12.22 -13.66
C ILE A 147 22.65 -11.09 -13.85
N PHE A 148 23.07 -10.41 -12.78
CA PHE A 148 23.95 -9.24 -12.90
C PHE A 148 25.43 -9.54 -12.68
N VAL A 149 25.80 -10.72 -12.16
CA VAL A 149 27.22 -11.16 -12.07
C VAL A 149 27.65 -11.93 -13.33
N SER A 150 26.73 -12.38 -14.19
CA SER A 150 27.11 -13.08 -15.44
C SER A 150 27.53 -12.13 -16.59
N ASN A 151 27.67 -10.83 -16.33
CA ASN A 151 28.03 -9.79 -17.30
C ASN A 151 29.33 -9.05 -16.91
N GLN A 152 30.21 -9.69 -16.14
CA GLN A 152 31.60 -9.28 -15.94
C GLN A 152 32.55 -10.43 -16.24
#